data_AF-A0A1F5G1U5-F1
#
_entry.id   AF-A0A1F5G1U5-F1
#
_cell.length_a   1.000
_cell.length_b   1.000
_cell.length_c   1.000
_cell.angle_alpha   90.00
_cell.angle_beta   90.00
_cell.angle_gamma   90.00
#
_symmetry.space_group_name_H-M   'P 1'
#
loop_
_entity.id
_entity.type
_entity.pdbx_description
1 polymer ?
#
loop_
_entity_poly.entity_id
_entity_poly.type
_entity_poly.pdbx_seq_one_letter_code
_entity_poly.pdbx_strand_id
1 'polypeptide(L)'
;MKRKIFILIGAVFFILIALSLYFRTTPQYSLYQIRQAYKTRDLVLAKQYVDVDNLSDQLAEETAKIIRDEVNKPSTSQDEWEKLGEEWGKSLVESFIPSLQQQVKDEFKKSFTEGVEGKSEPNKNFPNFKPLGWRDLFPGGRVKIQKAGAIRLVTLPNQEGDSLTFRMRHEDGKWVIVAWENFGEVAKELAKEDSGKDETTAKNTKFGERVDIGHGWFLTVSIPEQYDPQSYFDRAGQGKKFITVEVIYENTGGIESTYDASNFELKDSNNHRYKREYSGREPMLDSGVLPSGQKAKGYITYEIPDNEQATEVIYSSAGGGTVIFINE
;
A
#
# COMPACT_ATOMS: atom_id res chain seq x y z
N MET A 1 62.92 2.98 -26.29
CA MET A 1 62.15 3.08 -25.02
C MET A 1 60.71 3.58 -25.24
N LYS A 2 60.49 4.72 -25.91
CA LYS A 2 59.16 5.31 -26.18
C LYS A 2 58.16 4.37 -26.89
N ARG A 3 58.58 3.61 -27.91
CA ARG A 3 57.70 2.66 -28.66
C ARG A 3 57.15 1.51 -27.79
N LYS A 4 57.93 1.02 -26.81
CA LYS A 4 57.47 -0.01 -25.86
C LYS A 4 56.47 0.57 -24.85
N ILE A 5 56.63 1.84 -24.46
CA ILE A 5 55.69 2.57 -23.59
C ILE A 5 54.35 2.80 -24.30
N PHE A 6 54.36 3.21 -25.58
CA PHE A 6 53.11 3.38 -26.35
C PHE A 6 52.35 2.06 -26.57
N ILE A 7 53.05 0.95 -26.80
CA ILE A 7 52.43 -0.39 -26.90
C ILE A 7 51.80 -0.80 -25.57
N LEU A 8 52.47 -0.51 -24.46
CA LEU A 8 51.98 -0.85 -23.12
C LEU A 8 50.76 0.00 -22.71
N ILE A 9 50.75 1.30 -23.04
CA ILE A 9 49.59 2.19 -22.86
C ILE A 9 48.41 1.74 -23.72
N GLY A 10 48.66 1.39 -24.99
CA GLY A 10 47.62 0.86 -25.89
C GLY A 10 47.02 -0.45 -25.39
N ALA A 11 47.85 -1.36 -24.86
CA ALA A 11 47.39 -2.62 -24.27
C ALA A 11 46.56 -2.40 -23.01
N VAL A 12 46.97 -1.49 -22.11
CA VAL A 12 46.18 -1.13 -20.92
C VAL A 12 44.85 -0.51 -21.32
N PHE A 13 44.84 0.39 -22.31
CA PHE A 13 43.59 1.00 -22.81
C PHE A 13 42.65 -0.03 -23.43
N PHE A 14 43.19 -0.98 -24.22
CA PHE A 14 42.40 -2.08 -24.79
C PHE A 14 41.84 -3.00 -23.72
N ILE A 15 42.63 -3.33 -22.68
CA ILE A 15 42.18 -4.10 -21.52
C ILE A 15 41.08 -3.34 -20.77
N LEU A 16 41.21 -2.03 -20.57
CA LEU A 16 40.18 -1.20 -19.94
C LEU A 16 38.89 -1.15 -20.77
N ILE A 17 38.98 -1.08 -22.09
CA ILE A 17 37.81 -1.18 -22.99
C ILE A 17 37.18 -2.57 -22.88
N ALA A 18 37.97 -3.64 -22.97
CA ALA A 18 37.48 -5.01 -22.86
C ALA A 18 36.83 -5.29 -21.50
N LEU A 19 37.44 -4.80 -20.41
CA LEU A 19 36.88 -4.85 -19.06
C LEU A 19 35.60 -4.02 -18.94
N SER A 20 35.53 -2.84 -19.58
CA SER A 20 34.33 -2.02 -19.62
C SER A 20 33.19 -2.72 -20.38
N LEU A 21 33.48 -3.36 -21.50
CA LEU A 21 32.49 -4.11 -22.28
C LEU A 21 32.03 -5.35 -21.52
N TYR A 22 32.95 -6.08 -20.89
CA TYR A 22 32.63 -7.22 -20.03
C TYR A 22 31.79 -6.79 -18.82
N PHE A 23 32.09 -5.65 -18.20
CA PHE A 23 31.33 -5.15 -17.06
C PHE A 23 29.88 -4.85 -17.46
N ARG A 24 29.63 -4.37 -18.68
CA ARG A 24 28.27 -4.10 -19.19
C ARG A 24 27.36 -5.35 -19.21
N THR A 25 27.93 -6.54 -19.35
CA THR A 25 27.18 -7.80 -19.38
C THR A 25 27.03 -8.45 -18.00
N THR A 26 27.26 -7.69 -16.92
CA THR A 26 27.14 -8.19 -15.54
C THR A 26 25.82 -7.75 -14.89
N PRO A 27 25.26 -8.55 -13.96
CA PRO A 27 24.08 -8.10 -13.21
C PRO A 27 24.38 -6.86 -12.37
N GLN A 28 25.62 -6.71 -11.88
CA GLN A 28 26.05 -5.53 -11.14
C GLN A 28 25.95 -4.23 -11.96
N TYR A 29 26.33 -4.27 -13.24
CA TYR A 29 26.19 -3.11 -14.11
C TYR A 29 24.73 -2.76 -14.36
N SER A 30 23.86 -3.77 -14.45
CA SER A 30 22.43 -3.54 -14.62
C SER A 30 21.82 -2.89 -13.38
N LEU A 31 22.19 -3.33 -12.17
CA LEU A 31 21.85 -2.64 -10.93
C LEU A 31 22.38 -1.20 -10.87
N TYR A 32 23.60 -0.98 -11.37
CA TYR A 32 24.17 0.36 -11.47
C TYR A 32 23.33 1.26 -12.38
N GLN A 33 22.85 0.74 -13.51
CA GLN A 33 22.02 1.50 -14.45
C GLN A 33 20.63 1.79 -13.88
N ILE A 34 20.02 0.85 -13.15
CA ILE A 34 18.80 1.10 -12.38
C ILE A 34 19.04 2.27 -11.41
N ARG A 35 20.12 2.24 -10.62
CA ARG A 35 20.46 3.35 -9.73
C ARG A 35 20.61 4.68 -10.49
N GLN A 36 21.26 4.68 -11.66
CA GLN A 36 21.38 5.90 -12.46
C GLN A 36 20.01 6.39 -12.90
N ALA A 37 19.12 5.50 -13.35
CA ALA A 37 17.76 5.85 -13.75
C ALA A 37 16.98 6.57 -12.64
N TYR A 38 17.03 6.09 -11.40
CA TYR A 38 16.43 6.80 -10.25
C TYR A 38 17.11 8.15 -9.97
N LYS A 39 18.43 8.24 -10.12
CA LYS A 39 19.18 9.49 -9.90
C LYS A 39 18.87 10.54 -10.97
N THR A 40 18.70 10.11 -12.22
CA THR A 40 18.45 10.98 -13.38
C THR A 40 16.98 11.10 -13.74
N ARG A 41 16.09 10.45 -12.96
CA ARG A 41 14.64 10.39 -13.19
C ARG A 41 14.28 9.88 -14.58
N ASP A 42 15.02 8.89 -15.06
CA ASP A 42 14.89 8.32 -16.41
C ASP A 42 14.09 7.02 -16.37
N LEU A 43 12.77 7.14 -16.53
CA LEU A 43 11.86 5.98 -16.56
C LEU A 43 12.17 5.01 -17.71
N VAL A 44 12.61 5.54 -18.86
CA VAL A 44 12.95 4.72 -20.03
C VAL A 44 14.14 3.84 -19.71
N LEU A 45 15.19 4.40 -19.11
CA LEU A 45 16.35 3.65 -18.65
C LEU A 45 15.98 2.64 -17.56
N ALA A 46 15.11 3.00 -16.60
CA ALA A 46 14.68 2.08 -15.56
C ALA A 46 13.98 0.83 -16.14
N LYS A 47 13.02 1.05 -17.05
CA LYS A 47 12.27 -0.03 -17.74
C LYS A 47 13.14 -0.90 -18.64
N GLN A 48 14.34 -0.44 -19.03
CA GLN A 48 15.28 -1.29 -19.76
C GLN A 48 15.92 -2.38 -18.88
N TYR A 49 15.97 -2.20 -17.56
CA TYR A 49 16.64 -3.10 -16.63
C TYR A 49 15.69 -3.73 -15.61
N VAL A 50 14.42 -3.35 -15.62
CA VAL A 50 13.36 -3.87 -14.76
C VAL A 50 12.16 -4.22 -15.64
N ASP A 51 11.79 -5.50 -15.67
CA ASP A 51 10.58 -5.97 -16.33
C ASP A 51 9.38 -5.70 -15.42
N VAL A 52 8.90 -4.45 -15.46
CA VAL A 52 7.84 -3.94 -14.59
C VAL A 52 6.54 -4.73 -14.76
N ASP A 53 6.21 -5.12 -16.00
CA ASP A 53 4.98 -5.85 -16.28
C ASP A 53 5.04 -7.24 -15.66
N ASN A 54 6.09 -8.02 -15.93
CA ASN A 54 6.22 -9.36 -15.36
C ASN A 54 6.36 -9.34 -13.83
N LEU A 55 7.05 -8.34 -13.27
CA LEU A 55 7.11 -8.15 -11.81
C LEU A 55 5.74 -7.86 -11.23
N SER A 56 4.97 -6.94 -11.82
CA SER A 56 3.62 -6.60 -11.34
C SER A 56 2.70 -7.83 -11.35
N ASP A 57 2.78 -8.65 -12.39
CA ASP A 57 2.01 -9.88 -12.52
C ASP A 57 2.40 -10.91 -11.46
N GLN A 58 3.71 -11.11 -11.23
CA GLN A 58 4.19 -12.04 -10.21
C GLN A 58 3.80 -11.59 -8.80
N LEU A 59 3.94 -10.29 -8.48
CA LEU A 59 3.56 -9.75 -7.17
C LEU A 59 2.07 -9.95 -6.92
N ALA A 60 1.23 -9.65 -7.90
CA ALA A 60 -0.21 -9.88 -7.79
C ALA A 60 -0.57 -11.37 -7.60
N GLU A 61 0.11 -12.29 -8.28
CA GLU A 61 -0.11 -13.72 -8.09
C GLU A 61 0.35 -14.21 -6.71
N GLU A 62 1.51 -13.75 -6.23
CA GLU A 62 1.99 -14.08 -4.88
C GLU A 62 1.09 -13.49 -3.79
N THR A 63 0.60 -12.26 -3.94
CA THR A 63 -0.38 -11.67 -3.02
C THR A 63 -1.68 -12.47 -3.02
N ALA A 64 -2.21 -12.84 -4.19
CA ALA A 64 -3.39 -13.69 -4.27
C ALA A 64 -3.17 -15.05 -3.59
N LYS A 65 -1.99 -15.65 -3.76
CA LYS A 65 -1.61 -16.89 -3.09
C LYS A 65 -1.57 -16.72 -1.56
N ILE A 66 -0.98 -15.65 -1.05
CA ILE A 66 -0.98 -15.33 0.39
C ILE A 66 -2.42 -15.26 0.92
N ILE A 67 -3.30 -14.53 0.23
CA ILE A 67 -4.71 -14.40 0.63
C ILE A 67 -5.41 -15.77 0.62
N ARG A 68 -5.25 -16.56 -0.45
CA ARG A 68 -5.85 -17.91 -0.55
C ARG A 68 -5.34 -18.85 0.53
N ASP A 69 -4.05 -18.82 0.81
CA ASP A 69 -3.44 -19.65 1.85
C ASP A 69 -4.02 -19.28 3.22
N GLU A 70 -4.19 -18.00 3.50
CA GLU A 70 -4.74 -17.49 4.76
C GLU A 70 -6.22 -17.87 4.95
N VAL A 71 -7.06 -17.62 3.95
CA VAL A 71 -8.50 -17.95 3.98
C VAL A 71 -8.75 -19.46 4.07
N ASN A 72 -7.79 -20.29 3.65
CA ASN A 72 -7.89 -21.74 3.72
C ASN A 72 -7.31 -22.37 4.99
N LYS A 73 -6.68 -21.60 5.89
CA LYS A 73 -6.24 -22.13 7.17
C LYS A 73 -7.42 -22.57 8.04
N PRO A 74 -7.32 -23.69 8.76
CA PRO A 74 -8.32 -24.09 9.76
C PRO A 74 -8.25 -23.18 10.98
N SER A 75 -9.39 -22.59 11.36
CA SER A 75 -9.53 -21.59 12.42
C SER A 75 -8.93 -22.07 13.74
N THR A 76 -7.77 -21.51 14.08
CA THR A 76 -7.11 -21.75 15.36
C THR A 76 -6.46 -20.49 15.94
N SER A 77 -6.63 -19.31 15.34
CA SER A 77 -5.94 -18.09 15.79
C SER A 77 -6.88 -16.90 16.08
N GLN A 78 -6.32 -15.92 16.80
CA GLN A 78 -6.97 -14.68 17.25
C GLN A 78 -6.92 -13.56 16.19
N ASP A 79 -6.42 -13.86 14.98
CA ASP A 79 -6.06 -12.90 13.92
C ASP A 79 -7.31 -12.22 13.31
N GLU A 80 -7.23 -10.90 13.15
CA GLU A 80 -8.34 -10.07 12.62
C GLU A 80 -8.65 -10.42 11.17
N TRP A 81 -7.64 -10.84 10.40
CA TRP A 81 -7.83 -11.25 9.01
C TRP A 81 -8.55 -12.59 8.86
N GLU A 82 -8.36 -13.53 9.80
CA GLU A 82 -9.10 -14.79 9.82
C GLU A 82 -10.59 -14.55 10.12
N LYS A 83 -10.90 -13.63 11.06
CA LYS A 83 -12.29 -13.20 11.34
C LYS A 83 -12.96 -12.56 10.12
N LEU A 84 -12.24 -11.70 9.41
CA LEU A 84 -12.68 -11.10 8.15
C LEU A 84 -13.00 -12.17 7.08
N GLY A 85 -12.16 -13.20 6.96
CA GLY A 85 -12.39 -14.34 6.06
C GLY A 85 -13.61 -15.19 6.44
N GLU A 86 -13.90 -15.33 7.73
CA GLU A 86 -15.10 -16.00 8.24
C GLU A 86 -16.37 -15.17 8.01
N GLU A 87 -16.31 -13.86 8.27
CA GLU A 87 -17.44 -12.92 8.12
C GLU A 87 -17.85 -12.69 6.67
N TRP A 88 -16.87 -12.59 5.76
CA TRP A 88 -17.13 -12.34 4.34
C TRP A 88 -17.41 -13.65 3.59
N GLY A 89 -16.98 -14.78 4.15
CA GLY A 89 -17.11 -16.09 3.53
C GLY A 89 -16.10 -16.30 2.39
N LYS A 90 -15.49 -17.50 2.34
CA LYS A 90 -14.41 -17.83 1.40
C LYS A 90 -14.73 -17.50 -0.06
N SER A 91 -15.97 -17.77 -0.49
CA SER A 91 -16.41 -17.53 -1.87
C SER A 91 -16.48 -16.04 -2.23
N LEU A 92 -16.79 -15.16 -1.27
CA LEU A 92 -16.81 -13.73 -1.52
C LEU A 92 -15.39 -13.19 -1.64
N VAL A 93 -14.48 -13.61 -0.75
CA VAL A 93 -13.06 -13.25 -0.85
C VAL A 93 -12.46 -13.72 -2.17
N GLU A 94 -12.73 -14.95 -2.58
CA GLU A 94 -12.29 -15.47 -3.88
C GLU A 94 -12.79 -14.63 -5.06
N SER A 95 -14.01 -14.09 -4.98
CA SER A 95 -14.57 -13.22 -6.02
C SER A 95 -13.87 -11.86 -6.12
N PHE A 96 -13.27 -11.37 -5.02
CA PHE A 96 -12.52 -10.12 -4.99
C PHE A 96 -11.05 -10.26 -5.39
N ILE A 97 -10.46 -11.46 -5.31
CA ILE A 97 -9.05 -11.69 -5.65
C ILE A 97 -8.66 -11.08 -7.01
N PRO A 98 -9.41 -11.26 -8.12
CA PRO A 98 -9.03 -10.66 -9.40
C PRO A 98 -8.93 -9.14 -9.37
N SER A 99 -9.83 -8.48 -8.63
CA SER A 99 -9.81 -7.02 -8.45
C SER A 99 -8.58 -6.58 -7.64
N LEU A 100 -8.28 -7.30 -6.55
CA LEU A 100 -7.09 -7.04 -5.74
C LEU A 100 -5.80 -7.27 -6.52
N GLN A 101 -5.74 -8.33 -7.34
CA GLN A 101 -4.62 -8.57 -8.25
C GLN A 101 -4.43 -7.40 -9.20
N GLN A 102 -5.51 -6.87 -9.76
CA GLN A 102 -5.45 -5.71 -10.65
C GLN A 102 -4.96 -4.46 -9.90
N GLN A 103 -5.46 -4.20 -8.69
CA GLN A 103 -5.00 -3.09 -7.86
C GLN A 103 -3.52 -3.19 -7.50
N VAL A 104 -3.03 -4.38 -7.12
CA VAL A 104 -1.60 -4.61 -6.83
C VAL A 104 -0.75 -4.33 -8.07
N LYS A 105 -1.19 -4.76 -9.26
CA LYS A 105 -0.48 -4.47 -10.51
C LYS A 105 -0.40 -2.98 -10.79
N ASP A 106 -1.54 -2.30 -10.72
CA ASP A 106 -1.65 -0.89 -11.05
C ASP A 106 -0.86 -0.03 -10.05
N GLU A 107 -0.99 -0.33 -8.76
CA GLU A 107 -0.28 0.39 -7.70
C GLU A 107 1.22 0.15 -7.76
N PHE A 108 1.68 -1.07 -8.05
CA PHE A 108 3.10 -1.34 -8.26
C PHE A 108 3.65 -0.56 -9.46
N LYS A 109 2.95 -0.57 -10.61
CA LYS A 109 3.36 0.16 -11.81
C LYS A 109 3.42 1.67 -11.56
N LYS A 110 2.43 2.20 -10.85
CA LYS A 110 2.36 3.59 -10.43
C LYS A 110 3.50 3.94 -9.49
N SER A 111 3.66 3.21 -8.39
CA SER A 111 4.73 3.38 -7.40
C SER A 111 6.13 3.28 -8.02
N PHE A 112 6.35 2.34 -8.95
CA PHE A 112 7.61 2.25 -9.69
C PHE A 112 7.86 3.52 -10.52
N THR A 113 6.85 3.99 -11.24
CA THR A 113 6.93 5.17 -12.09
C THR A 113 7.20 6.44 -11.27
N GLU A 114 6.39 6.67 -10.23
CA GLU A 114 6.53 7.81 -9.33
C GLU A 114 7.86 7.78 -8.56
N GLY A 115 8.32 6.58 -8.18
CA GLY A 115 9.62 6.36 -7.55
C GLY A 115 10.79 6.76 -8.43
N VAL A 116 10.77 6.40 -9.72
CA VAL A 116 11.81 6.81 -10.67
C VAL A 116 11.73 8.31 -10.94
N GLU A 117 10.53 8.87 -11.11
CA GLU A 117 10.32 10.30 -11.37
C GLU A 117 10.62 11.20 -10.14
N GLY A 118 10.77 10.59 -8.96
CA GLY A 118 11.01 11.30 -7.70
C GLY A 118 9.78 12.05 -7.19
N LYS A 119 8.59 11.54 -7.49
CA LYS A 119 7.29 12.07 -7.05
C LYS A 119 6.76 11.39 -5.78
N SER A 120 7.36 10.28 -5.36
CA SER A 120 6.96 9.53 -4.16
C SER A 120 7.89 9.82 -2.98
N GLU A 121 7.33 9.95 -1.77
CA GLU A 121 8.11 9.90 -0.54
C GLU A 121 8.58 8.46 -0.23
N PRO A 122 9.72 8.27 0.45
CA PRO A 122 10.17 6.95 0.89
C PRO A 122 9.11 6.32 1.81
N ASN A 123 8.63 5.12 1.47
CA ASN A 123 7.72 4.37 2.34
C ASN A 123 8.44 3.99 3.65
N LYS A 124 7.98 4.54 4.78
CA LYS A 124 8.57 4.32 6.11
C LYS A 124 8.38 2.89 6.62
N ASN A 125 7.39 2.16 6.09
CA ASN A 125 7.07 0.79 6.47
C ASN A 125 7.87 -0.24 5.65
N PHE A 126 8.65 0.21 4.67
CA PHE A 126 9.55 -0.69 3.94
C PHE A 126 10.91 -0.74 4.66
N PRO A 127 11.60 -1.89 4.74
CA PRO A 127 12.85 -1.99 5.48
C PRO A 127 13.84 -0.95 4.96
N ASN A 128 14.55 -0.28 5.86
CA ASN A 128 15.37 0.87 5.51
C ASN A 128 16.64 0.45 4.76
N PHE A 129 16.51 0.20 3.46
CA PHE A 129 17.62 -0.17 2.60
C PHE A 129 18.55 1.03 2.39
N LYS A 130 19.75 0.95 2.94
CA LYS A 130 20.82 1.90 2.61
C LYS A 130 21.06 1.90 1.09
N PRO A 131 20.97 3.06 0.41
CA PRO A 131 21.18 3.15 -1.03
C PRO A 131 22.48 2.46 -1.46
N LEU A 132 22.40 1.59 -2.48
CA LEU A 132 23.55 0.81 -2.96
C LEU A 132 24.63 1.71 -3.51
N GLY A 133 25.71 1.95 -2.78
CA GLY A 133 26.90 2.67 -3.22
C GLY A 133 27.57 1.98 -4.41
N TRP A 134 28.37 2.72 -5.18
CA TRP A 134 29.11 2.12 -6.31
C TRP A 134 29.95 0.92 -5.85
N ARG A 135 30.58 0.99 -4.67
CA ARG A 135 31.40 -0.09 -4.08
C ARG A 135 30.60 -1.36 -3.77
N ASP A 136 29.31 -1.23 -3.51
CA ASP A 136 28.43 -2.37 -3.23
C ASP A 136 28.17 -3.23 -4.48
N LEU A 137 28.38 -2.65 -5.66
CA LEU A 137 28.18 -3.26 -6.97
C LEU A 137 29.48 -3.84 -7.56
N PHE A 138 30.60 -3.84 -6.83
CA PHE A 138 31.85 -4.46 -7.29
C PHE A 138 32.08 -5.82 -6.60
N PRO A 139 32.95 -6.69 -7.17
CA PRO A 139 33.35 -7.93 -6.51
C PRO A 139 33.82 -7.67 -5.07
N GLY A 140 33.22 -8.37 -4.10
CA GLY A 140 33.47 -8.15 -2.67
C GLY A 140 32.59 -7.07 -2.00
N GLY A 141 31.69 -6.45 -2.76
CA GLY A 141 30.65 -5.55 -2.24
C GLY A 141 29.51 -6.28 -1.54
N ARG A 142 28.50 -5.52 -1.09
CA ARG A 142 27.35 -6.05 -0.36
C ARG A 142 26.43 -6.92 -1.23
N VAL A 143 26.35 -6.66 -2.53
CA VAL A 143 25.47 -7.42 -3.44
C VAL A 143 26.05 -8.81 -3.67
N LYS A 144 25.28 -9.84 -3.32
CA LYS A 144 25.64 -11.24 -3.57
C LYS A 144 24.95 -11.71 -4.85
N ILE A 145 25.70 -12.39 -5.71
CA ILE A 145 25.17 -12.96 -6.97
C ILE A 145 25.44 -14.44 -6.99
N GLN A 146 24.36 -15.22 -7.13
CA GLN A 146 24.43 -16.67 -7.26
C GLN A 146 23.99 -17.10 -8.66
N LYS A 147 24.70 -18.06 -9.24
CA LYS A 147 24.38 -18.62 -10.56
C LYS A 147 23.34 -19.73 -10.39
N ALA A 148 22.17 -19.56 -11.00
CA ALA A 148 21.10 -20.55 -11.03
C ALA A 148 20.70 -20.81 -12.49
N GLY A 149 21.47 -21.65 -13.19
CA GLY A 149 21.24 -21.91 -14.62
C GLY A 149 21.33 -20.64 -15.49
N ALA A 150 20.27 -20.36 -16.25
CA ALA A 150 20.14 -19.19 -17.12
C ALA A 150 19.82 -17.89 -16.38
N ILE A 151 19.41 -17.97 -15.11
CA ILE A 151 19.10 -16.82 -14.28
C ILE A 151 20.24 -16.54 -13.28
N ARG A 152 20.21 -15.35 -12.68
CA ARG A 152 21.05 -14.97 -11.54
C ARG A 152 20.17 -14.57 -10.39
N LEU A 153 20.43 -15.14 -9.23
CA LEU A 153 19.83 -14.69 -7.97
C LEU A 153 20.72 -13.58 -7.43
N VAL A 154 20.13 -12.40 -7.26
CA VAL A 154 20.80 -11.18 -6.83
C VAL A 154 20.22 -10.78 -5.49
N THR A 155 21.02 -10.95 -4.44
CA THR A 155 20.61 -10.68 -3.06
C THR A 155 21.20 -9.35 -2.60
N LEU A 156 20.31 -8.44 -2.20
CA LEU A 156 20.60 -7.15 -1.59
C LEU A 156 20.42 -7.28 -0.07
N PRO A 157 21.49 -7.36 0.73
CA PRO A 157 21.36 -7.47 2.18
C PRO A 157 20.97 -6.12 2.82
N ASN A 158 20.06 -6.18 3.78
CA ASN A 158 19.74 -5.14 4.74
C ASN A 158 20.70 -5.19 5.96
N GLN A 159 20.72 -4.14 6.78
CA GLN A 159 21.54 -4.06 7.99
C GLN A 159 21.00 -4.89 9.16
N GLU A 160 19.70 -5.22 9.14
CA GLU A 160 19.00 -5.89 10.25
C GLU A 160 18.90 -7.43 10.06
N GLY A 161 19.51 -7.96 8.99
CA GLY A 161 19.50 -9.39 8.68
C GLY A 161 18.60 -9.75 7.50
N ASP A 162 17.65 -8.88 7.15
CA ASP A 162 16.77 -9.09 5.99
C ASP A 162 17.54 -8.97 4.68
N SER A 163 16.95 -9.48 3.61
CA SER A 163 17.49 -9.26 2.28
C SER A 163 16.40 -9.28 1.22
N LEU A 164 16.62 -8.57 0.12
CA LEU A 164 15.79 -8.70 -1.08
C LEU A 164 16.54 -9.57 -2.07
N THR A 165 15.92 -10.64 -2.54
CA THR A 165 16.48 -11.50 -3.57
C THR A 165 15.68 -11.36 -4.84
N PHE A 166 16.36 -10.99 -5.92
CA PHE A 166 15.76 -10.82 -7.24
C PHE A 166 16.29 -11.87 -8.20
N ARG A 167 15.41 -12.40 -9.06
CA ARG A 167 15.82 -13.14 -10.25
C ARG A 167 16.09 -12.16 -11.37
N MET A 168 17.29 -12.27 -11.93
CA MET A 168 17.67 -11.56 -13.14
C MET A 168 17.86 -12.54 -14.29
N ARG A 169 17.36 -12.16 -15.48
CA ARG A 169 17.55 -12.88 -16.73
C ARG A 169 18.39 -12.05 -17.69
N HIS A 170 19.23 -12.69 -18.49
CA HIS A 170 20.04 -12.00 -19.49
C HIS A 170 19.27 -11.88 -20.80
N GLU A 171 19.03 -10.65 -21.26
CA GLU A 171 18.26 -10.29 -22.45
C GLU A 171 18.96 -9.14 -23.17
N ASP A 172 19.07 -9.21 -24.49
CA ASP A 172 19.64 -8.14 -25.32
C ASP A 172 20.98 -7.54 -24.81
N GLY A 173 21.86 -8.40 -24.28
CA GLY A 173 23.19 -8.00 -23.79
C GLY A 173 23.22 -7.35 -22.40
N LYS A 174 22.10 -7.38 -21.66
CA LYS A 174 21.96 -6.82 -20.31
C LYS A 174 21.25 -7.80 -19.39
N TRP A 175 21.32 -7.57 -18.08
CA TRP A 175 20.55 -8.32 -17.09
C TRP A 175 19.33 -7.53 -16.68
N VAL A 176 18.16 -8.15 -16.75
CA VAL A 176 16.88 -7.53 -16.42
C VAL A 176 16.33 -8.20 -15.16
N ILE A 177 15.87 -7.42 -14.19
CA ILE A 177 15.12 -7.93 -13.04
C ILE A 177 13.76 -8.38 -13.57
N VAL A 178 13.48 -9.68 -13.45
CA VAL A 178 12.23 -10.28 -13.94
C VAL A 178 11.34 -10.76 -12.80
N ALA A 179 11.89 -10.95 -11.61
CA ALA A 179 11.13 -11.47 -10.49
C ALA A 179 11.74 -11.07 -9.14
N TRP A 180 10.88 -10.90 -8.13
CA TRP A 180 11.27 -10.84 -6.73
C TRP A 180 11.06 -12.22 -6.11
N GLU A 181 12.15 -12.87 -5.72
CA GLU A 181 12.17 -14.27 -5.31
C GLU A 181 11.57 -14.48 -3.92
N ASN A 182 11.98 -13.66 -2.95
CA ASN A 182 11.53 -13.78 -1.56
C ASN A 182 10.47 -12.75 -1.19
N PHE A 183 9.67 -12.28 -2.16
CA PHE A 183 8.59 -11.32 -1.91
C PHE A 183 7.60 -11.84 -0.86
N GLY A 184 7.15 -13.09 -1.00
CA GLY A 184 6.15 -13.64 -0.08
C GLY A 184 6.63 -13.73 1.37
N GLU A 185 7.94 -13.93 1.60
CA GLU A 185 8.54 -13.91 2.94
C GLU A 185 8.54 -12.48 3.49
N VAL A 186 9.05 -11.52 2.71
CA VAL A 186 9.10 -10.10 3.10
C VAL A 186 7.70 -9.54 3.33
N ALA A 187 6.73 -9.86 2.46
CA ALA A 187 5.35 -9.42 2.60
C ALA A 187 4.71 -9.96 3.90
N LYS A 188 4.99 -11.21 4.27
CA LYS A 188 4.52 -11.79 5.53
C LYS A 188 5.19 -11.16 6.74
N GLU A 189 6.47 -10.84 6.66
CA GLU A 189 7.18 -10.13 7.73
C GLU A 189 6.66 -8.70 7.91
N LEU A 190 6.42 -7.98 6.81
CA LEU A 190 5.81 -6.65 6.84
C LEU A 190 4.39 -6.67 7.41
N ALA A 191 3.57 -7.64 7.00
CA ALA A 191 2.24 -7.82 7.58
C ALA A 191 2.29 -8.15 9.09
N LYS A 192 3.31 -8.89 9.52
CA LYS A 192 3.55 -9.18 10.95
C LYS A 192 4.06 -7.98 11.72
N GLU A 193 4.91 -7.14 11.11
CA GLU A 193 5.43 -5.94 11.77
C GLU A 193 4.34 -4.87 11.92
N ASP A 194 3.42 -4.76 10.96
CA ASP A 194 2.20 -3.96 11.10
C ASP A 194 1.31 -4.51 12.23
N SER A 195 1.21 -5.84 12.38
CA SER A 195 0.50 -6.46 13.52
C SER A 195 1.26 -6.40 14.86
N GLY A 196 2.52 -5.95 14.87
CA GLY A 196 3.42 -5.94 16.03
C GLY A 196 3.89 -4.55 16.47
N LYS A 197 3.62 -3.51 15.68
CA LYS A 197 3.91 -2.10 15.95
C LYS A 197 2.77 -1.15 15.54
N ASP A 198 1.55 -1.62 15.52
CA ASP A 198 0.47 -0.93 16.20
C ASP A 198 -0.50 -2.04 16.59
N GLU A 199 -0.84 -2.13 17.86
CA GLU A 199 -2.18 -2.60 18.16
C GLU A 199 -3.11 -1.82 17.22
N THR A 200 -3.90 -2.49 16.37
CA THR A 200 -5.17 -2.00 15.85
C THR A 200 -6.12 -1.75 17.04
N THR A 201 -5.68 -0.94 18.01
CA THR A 201 -6.54 -0.38 19.03
C THR A 201 -7.32 0.69 18.31
N ALA A 202 -8.53 0.30 17.92
CA ALA A 202 -9.57 1.24 17.56
C ALA A 202 -9.47 2.44 18.51
N LYS A 203 -9.18 3.61 17.94
CA LYS A 203 -8.95 4.81 18.74
C LYS A 203 -10.31 5.31 19.20
N ASN A 204 -10.61 5.13 20.49
CA ASN A 204 -11.81 5.68 21.08
C ASN A 204 -11.63 7.19 21.25
N THR A 205 -12.63 7.96 20.82
CA THR A 205 -12.67 9.42 20.93
C THR A 205 -14.10 9.86 21.19
N LYS A 206 -14.29 11.09 21.67
CA LYS A 206 -15.62 11.60 21.98
C LYS A 206 -16.28 12.19 20.74
N PHE A 207 -17.60 12.14 20.68
CA PHE A 207 -18.33 12.95 19.71
C PHE A 207 -17.97 14.44 19.86
N GLY A 208 -17.80 15.11 18.72
CA GLY A 208 -17.38 16.52 18.62
C GLY A 208 -15.88 16.74 18.75
N GLU A 209 -15.09 15.71 19.10
CA GLU A 209 -13.64 15.82 19.16
C GLU A 209 -13.02 15.79 17.75
N ARG A 210 -12.02 16.66 17.54
CA ARG A 210 -11.23 16.67 16.32
C ARG A 210 -10.10 15.66 16.44
N VAL A 211 -10.22 14.56 15.72
CA VAL A 211 -9.28 13.43 15.78
C VAL A 211 -8.37 13.39 14.56
N ASP A 212 -7.07 13.20 14.78
CA ASP A 212 -6.10 12.90 13.73
C ASP A 212 -6.29 11.46 13.24
N ILE A 213 -6.48 11.30 11.93
CA ILE A 213 -6.64 10.00 11.24
C ILE A 213 -5.44 9.67 10.34
N GLY A 214 -4.33 10.40 10.50
CA GLY A 214 -3.07 10.18 9.79
C GLY A 214 -2.86 11.11 8.60
N HIS A 215 -1.61 11.27 8.19
CA HIS A 215 -1.22 11.98 6.95
C HIS A 215 -1.75 13.44 6.82
N GLY A 216 -1.98 14.12 7.95
CA GLY A 216 -2.52 15.48 7.97
C GLY A 216 -4.03 15.56 7.77
N TRP A 217 -4.73 14.44 7.87
CA TRP A 217 -6.19 14.36 7.81
C TRP A 217 -6.80 14.33 9.21
N PHE A 218 -7.90 15.06 9.36
CA PHE A 218 -8.63 15.14 10.60
C PHE A 218 -10.11 14.91 10.38
N LEU A 219 -10.73 14.33 11.40
CA LEU A 219 -12.13 13.98 11.40
C LEU A 219 -12.82 14.59 12.63
N THR A 220 -14.08 14.97 12.48
CA THR A 220 -14.94 15.35 13.60
C THR A 220 -16.34 14.83 13.31
N VAL A 221 -16.93 14.11 14.26
CA VAL A 221 -18.26 13.50 14.13
C VAL A 221 -19.15 14.01 15.27
N SER A 222 -20.32 14.55 14.94
CA SER A 222 -21.27 15.02 15.94
C SER A 222 -21.95 13.87 16.68
N ILE A 223 -22.58 14.18 17.80
CA ILE A 223 -23.45 13.24 18.52
C ILE A 223 -24.56 12.78 17.57
N PRO A 224 -24.92 11.48 17.54
CA PRO A 224 -26.03 10.98 16.76
C PRO A 224 -27.36 11.60 17.24
N GLU A 225 -28.12 12.15 16.30
CA GLU A 225 -29.41 12.78 16.58
C GLU A 225 -30.51 12.16 15.74
N GLN A 226 -31.73 12.05 16.30
CA GLN A 226 -32.88 11.61 15.53
C GLN A 226 -33.23 12.65 14.47
N TYR A 227 -33.48 12.18 13.25
CA TYR A 227 -33.92 12.99 12.13
C TYR A 227 -35.32 12.57 11.71
N ASP A 228 -36.27 13.50 11.81
CA ASP A 228 -37.64 13.30 11.34
C ASP A 228 -37.86 14.12 10.04
N PRO A 229 -37.81 13.47 8.87
CA PRO A 229 -38.01 14.15 7.60
C PRO A 229 -39.44 14.71 7.49
N GLN A 230 -39.55 15.93 6.95
CA GLN A 230 -40.83 16.62 6.79
C GLN A 230 -41.71 15.98 5.71
N SER A 231 -41.08 15.37 4.71
CA SER A 231 -41.74 14.69 3.59
C SER A 231 -42.22 13.30 4.01
N TYR A 232 -43.46 12.96 3.66
CA TYR A 232 -44.03 11.64 3.93
C TYR A 232 -43.32 10.51 3.18
N PHE A 233 -42.78 10.81 1.99
CA PHE A 233 -42.11 9.82 1.13
C PHE A 233 -40.71 9.46 1.61
N ASP A 234 -40.14 10.27 2.49
CA ASP A 234 -38.78 10.13 2.98
C ASP A 234 -38.76 9.60 4.41
N ARG A 235 -39.84 8.97 4.90
CA ARG A 235 -39.91 8.42 6.26
C ARG A 235 -39.20 7.08 6.37
N ALA A 236 -38.67 6.81 7.55
CA ALA A 236 -38.12 5.51 7.88
C ALA A 236 -39.18 4.41 7.71
N GLY A 237 -38.72 3.19 7.43
CA GLY A 237 -39.61 2.03 7.35
C GLY A 237 -40.41 1.83 8.64
N GLN A 238 -41.48 1.03 8.54
CA GLN A 238 -42.33 0.72 9.70
C GLN A 238 -41.49 0.14 10.86
N GLY A 239 -41.63 0.72 12.06
CA GLY A 239 -40.91 0.31 13.27
C GLY A 239 -39.45 0.78 13.34
N LYS A 240 -39.07 1.76 12.51
CA LYS A 240 -37.72 2.31 12.44
C LYS A 240 -37.74 3.83 12.53
N LYS A 241 -36.57 4.41 12.77
CA LYS A 241 -36.30 5.85 12.80
C LYS A 241 -34.98 6.15 12.10
N PHE A 242 -34.82 7.39 11.63
CA PHE A 242 -33.54 7.85 11.13
C PHE A 242 -32.71 8.48 12.23
N ILE A 243 -31.43 8.14 12.24
CA ILE A 243 -30.40 8.79 13.03
C ILE A 243 -29.42 9.45 12.07
N THR A 244 -29.04 10.69 12.35
CA THR A 244 -28.07 11.44 11.55
C THR A 244 -26.87 11.85 12.39
N VAL A 245 -25.71 11.89 11.75
CA VAL A 245 -24.47 12.42 12.32
C VAL A 245 -23.88 13.43 11.32
N GLU A 246 -23.48 14.58 11.81
CA GLU A 246 -22.71 15.54 11.03
C GLU A 246 -21.23 15.14 11.07
N VAL A 247 -20.61 15.09 9.91
CA VAL A 247 -19.21 14.71 9.75
C VAL A 247 -18.44 15.83 9.07
N ILE A 248 -17.26 16.14 9.60
CA ILE A 248 -16.33 17.11 9.04
C ILE A 248 -15.01 16.41 8.76
N TYR A 249 -14.64 16.35 7.49
CA TYR A 249 -13.29 16.03 7.04
C TYR A 249 -12.48 17.31 6.88
N GLU A 250 -11.22 17.27 7.31
CA GLU A 250 -10.26 18.36 7.11
C GLU A 250 -8.95 17.78 6.60
N ASN A 251 -8.48 18.27 5.44
CA ASN A 251 -7.18 17.91 4.89
C ASN A 251 -6.21 19.08 5.12
N THR A 252 -5.25 18.90 6.01
CA THR A 252 -4.14 19.84 6.24
C THR A 252 -2.82 19.36 5.63
N GLY A 253 -2.82 18.16 5.03
CA GLY A 253 -1.68 17.59 4.33
C GLY A 253 -1.36 18.32 3.03
N GLY A 254 -0.16 18.12 2.48
CA GLY A 254 0.32 18.83 1.28
C GLY A 254 -0.23 18.31 -0.05
N ILE A 255 -1.04 17.25 -0.04
CA ILE A 255 -1.60 16.59 -1.23
C ILE A 255 -3.12 16.43 -1.09
N GLU A 256 -3.84 16.46 -2.20
CA GLU A 256 -5.25 16.10 -2.24
C GLU A 256 -5.44 14.59 -2.00
N SER A 257 -6.57 14.22 -1.40
CA SER A 257 -6.96 12.82 -1.22
C SER A 257 -8.48 12.71 -1.15
N THR A 258 -9.01 11.49 -1.17
CA THR A 258 -10.44 11.22 -1.26
C THR A 258 -11.04 10.89 0.11
N TYR A 259 -12.25 11.38 0.36
CA TYR A 259 -13.09 10.92 1.46
C TYR A 259 -14.29 10.15 0.92
N ASP A 260 -14.85 9.29 1.77
CA ASP A 260 -16.06 8.53 1.45
C ASP A 260 -16.88 8.30 2.72
N ALA A 261 -18.15 8.70 2.70
CA ALA A 261 -19.10 8.43 3.76
C ALA A 261 -19.44 6.93 3.92
N SER A 262 -19.10 6.06 2.96
CA SER A 262 -19.22 4.60 3.09
C SER A 262 -18.27 4.00 4.13
N ASN A 263 -17.25 4.76 4.56
CA ASN A 263 -16.31 4.37 5.60
C ASN A 263 -16.89 4.46 7.03
N PHE A 264 -18.16 4.86 7.17
CA PHE A 264 -18.81 5.02 8.46
C PHE A 264 -19.91 3.99 8.69
N GLU A 265 -19.93 3.47 9.91
CA GLU A 265 -21.00 2.64 10.43
C GLU A 265 -21.54 3.23 11.73
N LEU A 266 -22.84 3.10 11.94
CA LEU A 266 -23.49 3.39 13.22
C LEU A 266 -23.66 2.09 13.99
N LYS A 267 -23.45 2.12 15.30
CA LYS A 267 -23.68 0.99 16.18
C LYS A 267 -24.68 1.33 17.27
N ASP A 268 -25.57 0.39 17.58
CA ASP A 268 -26.61 0.55 18.59
C ASP A 268 -26.24 -0.05 19.97
N SER A 269 -27.13 0.14 20.93
CA SER A 269 -27.09 -0.43 22.28
C SER A 269 -27.00 -1.96 22.34
N ASN A 270 -27.44 -2.64 21.28
CA ASN A 270 -27.44 -4.10 21.16
C ASN A 270 -26.29 -4.62 20.29
N ASN A 271 -25.30 -3.76 19.98
CA ASN A 271 -24.10 -4.10 19.23
C ASN A 271 -24.38 -4.45 17.74
N HIS A 272 -25.55 -4.08 17.20
CA HIS A 272 -25.84 -4.14 15.77
C HIS A 272 -25.19 -2.97 15.02
N ARG A 273 -24.77 -3.22 13.78
CA ARG A 273 -24.12 -2.24 12.91
C ARG A 273 -25.03 -1.87 11.74
N TYR A 274 -25.08 -0.60 11.42
CA TYR A 274 -25.92 -0.03 10.38
C TYR A 274 -25.05 0.75 9.39
N LYS A 275 -25.29 0.50 8.11
CA LYS A 275 -24.69 1.24 7.01
C LYS A 275 -25.48 2.52 6.74
N ARG A 276 -24.83 3.48 6.09
CA ARG A 276 -25.51 4.71 5.66
C ARG A 276 -26.65 4.42 4.69
N GLU A 277 -27.66 5.28 4.75
CA GLU A 277 -28.66 5.45 3.71
C GLU A 277 -28.14 6.37 2.60
N TYR A 278 -28.68 6.21 1.40
CA TYR A 278 -28.38 7.04 0.23
C TYR A 278 -29.29 8.27 0.11
N SER A 279 -30.23 8.42 1.04
CA SER A 279 -31.07 9.59 1.20
C SER A 279 -31.15 9.96 2.69
N GLY A 280 -31.51 11.19 2.99
CA GLY A 280 -31.68 11.62 4.37
C GLY A 280 -31.55 13.12 4.55
N ARG A 281 -30.84 13.53 5.62
CA ARG A 281 -30.69 14.95 5.95
C ARG A 281 -29.69 15.64 5.02
N GLU A 282 -30.07 16.81 4.55
CA GLU A 282 -29.22 17.66 3.71
C GLU A 282 -28.46 18.73 4.53
N PRO A 283 -27.23 19.12 4.12
CA PRO A 283 -26.48 18.57 2.99
C PRO A 283 -25.90 17.19 3.31
N MET A 284 -26.10 16.21 2.42
CA MET A 284 -25.57 14.86 2.61
C MET A 284 -24.05 14.81 2.38
N LEU A 285 -23.32 14.08 3.22
CA LEU A 285 -21.92 13.73 2.97
C LEU A 285 -21.89 12.48 2.08
N ASP A 286 -21.25 12.60 0.91
CA ASP A 286 -21.05 11.48 0.01
C ASP A 286 -19.55 11.13 -0.11
N SER A 287 -19.04 10.86 -1.30
CA SER A 287 -17.60 10.75 -1.57
C SER A 287 -17.10 11.94 -2.40
N GLY A 288 -15.80 12.23 -2.31
CA GLY A 288 -15.22 13.32 -3.06
C GLY A 288 -13.72 13.46 -2.87
N VAL A 289 -13.11 14.32 -3.70
CA VAL A 289 -11.71 14.73 -3.56
C VAL A 289 -11.66 15.96 -2.66
N LEU A 290 -10.80 15.94 -1.64
CA LEU A 290 -10.57 17.06 -0.72
C LEU A 290 -9.14 17.62 -0.92
N PRO A 291 -9.01 18.81 -1.54
CA PRO A 291 -7.71 19.46 -1.70
C PRO A 291 -7.05 19.82 -0.37
N SER A 292 -5.74 20.05 -0.43
CA SER A 292 -4.96 20.55 0.70
C SER A 292 -5.53 21.86 1.26
N GLY A 293 -5.65 21.95 2.58
CA GLY A 293 -6.17 23.08 3.32
C GLY A 293 -7.70 23.22 3.32
N GLN A 294 -8.43 22.27 2.76
CA GLN A 294 -9.89 22.34 2.63
C GLN A 294 -10.63 21.46 3.64
N LYS A 295 -11.94 21.73 3.79
CA LYS A 295 -12.87 20.93 4.60
C LYS A 295 -14.04 20.45 3.76
N ALA A 296 -14.47 19.22 4.00
CA ALA A 296 -15.75 18.70 3.53
C ALA A 296 -16.66 18.48 4.75
N LYS A 297 -17.92 18.86 4.62
CA LYS A 297 -18.90 18.83 5.70
C LYS A 297 -20.25 18.37 5.17
N GLY A 298 -20.89 17.45 5.88
CA GLY A 298 -22.24 16.99 5.55
C GLY A 298 -22.77 15.99 6.58
N TYR A 299 -24.02 15.54 6.38
CA TYR A 299 -24.69 14.56 7.22
C TYR A 299 -24.60 13.16 6.62
N ILE A 300 -24.43 12.16 7.50
CA ILE A 300 -24.65 10.75 7.18
C ILE A 300 -25.92 10.33 7.92
N THR A 301 -26.83 9.66 7.20
CA THR A 301 -28.11 9.19 7.74
C THR A 301 -28.10 7.67 7.84
N TYR A 302 -28.67 7.12 8.91
CA TYR A 302 -28.81 5.69 9.17
C TYR A 302 -30.25 5.38 9.57
N GLU A 303 -30.75 4.21 9.18
CA GLU A 303 -32.07 3.73 9.59
C GLU A 303 -31.93 2.61 10.64
N ILE A 304 -32.42 2.85 11.86
CA ILE A 304 -32.34 1.89 12.98
C ILE A 304 -33.74 1.60 13.55
N PRO A 305 -33.96 0.49 14.29
CA PRO A 305 -35.22 0.24 14.97
C PRO A 305 -35.58 1.37 15.94
N ASP A 306 -36.88 1.68 16.05
CA ASP A 306 -37.36 2.84 16.83
C ASP A 306 -37.06 2.73 18.34
N ASN A 307 -36.96 1.50 18.85
CA ASN A 307 -36.66 1.15 20.23
C ASN A 307 -35.16 1.14 20.58
N GLU A 308 -34.26 1.23 19.58
CA GLU A 308 -32.81 1.19 19.79
C GLU A 308 -32.21 2.57 19.98
N GLN A 309 -31.05 2.65 20.62
CA GLN A 309 -30.28 3.89 20.75
C GLN A 309 -28.93 3.75 20.07
N ALA A 310 -28.56 4.76 19.30
CA ALA A 310 -27.21 4.87 18.73
C ALA A 310 -26.21 5.15 19.85
N THR A 311 -25.17 4.33 19.95
CA THR A 311 -24.15 4.41 21.01
C THR A 311 -22.79 4.79 20.47
N GLU A 312 -22.44 4.34 19.25
CA GLU A 312 -21.13 4.55 18.66
C GLU A 312 -21.23 4.89 17.16
N VAL A 313 -20.29 5.69 16.65
CA VAL A 313 -20.03 5.82 15.21
C VAL A 313 -18.61 5.35 14.95
N ILE A 314 -18.46 4.46 13.99
CA ILE A 314 -17.20 3.80 13.68
C ILE A 314 -16.75 4.29 12.32
N TYR A 315 -15.53 4.83 12.26
CA TYR A 315 -14.85 5.18 11.02
C TYR A 315 -13.75 4.17 10.75
N SER A 316 -13.77 3.57 9.56
CA SER A 316 -12.76 2.62 9.09
C SER A 316 -12.10 3.14 7.83
N SER A 317 -10.81 3.46 7.90
CA SER A 317 -10.05 3.87 6.73
C SER A 317 -9.64 2.67 5.88
N ALA A 318 -9.52 2.85 4.56
CA ALA A 318 -9.03 1.82 3.64
C ALA A 318 -7.58 1.36 3.95
N GLY A 319 -6.83 2.15 4.73
CA GLY A 319 -5.48 1.83 5.20
C GLY A 319 -5.41 1.14 6.56
N GLY A 320 -6.54 0.68 7.12
CA GLY A 320 -6.57 -0.14 8.34
C GLY A 320 -6.77 0.63 9.67
N GLY A 321 -6.68 1.96 9.66
CA GLY A 321 -6.98 2.77 10.84
C GLY A 321 -8.48 2.79 11.19
N THR A 322 -8.83 2.51 12.44
CA THR A 322 -10.21 2.56 12.97
C THR A 322 -10.34 3.60 14.08
N VAL A 323 -11.38 4.44 14.02
CA VAL A 323 -11.73 5.39 15.08
C VAL A 323 -13.17 5.14 15.52
N ILE A 324 -13.39 5.05 16.83
CA ILE A 324 -14.72 4.85 17.41
C ILE A 324 -15.10 6.11 18.19
N PHE A 325 -16.16 6.77 17.75
CA PHE A 325 -16.76 7.91 18.43
C PHE A 325 -17.83 7.41 19.39
N ILE A 326 -17.71 7.76 20.67
CA ILE A 326 -18.62 7.33 21.73
C ILE A 326 -19.16 8.52 22.54
N ASN A 327 -20.32 8.33 23.16
CA ASN A 327 -20.79 9.21 24.23
C ASN A 327 -20.02 8.87 25.53
N GLU A 328 -19.63 9.90 26.30
CA GLU A 328 -19.09 9.71 27.65
C GLU A 328 -20.15 9.31 28.69
#